data_AF-O01256-F1
#
_entry.id   AF-O01256-F1
#
_cell.length_a   1.000
_cell.length_b   1.000
_cell.length_c   1.000
_cell.angle_alpha   90.00
_cell.angle_beta   90.00
_cell.angle_gamma   90.00
#
_symmetry.space_group_name_H-M   'P 1'
#
loop_
_entity.id
_entity.type
_entity.pdbx_description
1 polymer ?
#
loop_
_entity_poly.entity_id
_entity_poly.type
_entity_poly.pdbx_seq_one_letter_code
_entity_poly.pdbx_strand_id
1 'polypeptide(L)'
;MRTTSRALMYGLYDEFQISLKCPRSPPNSSFSICHAQAAFLSGVCEAMLCPLERVQVLLQTTIFHDKFKNTLHTFNRLRDYGYREYYRGFSVILIRNSLSNTIFFTLRDPLKQKIVGIPQAGRLPESLQQLIGDFVAGSLLGATISTAFFPLGVIKNHMQAKVGVKYESGFKVFRDVWQLRNRSLRGLYLGVHLNFTRSLVAWGIINSMYGILRRALAPFE
;
A
#
# COMPACT_ATOMS: atom_id res chain seq x y z
N MET A 1 -3.36 12.41 2.67
CA MET A 1 -2.76 11.35 3.51
C MET A 1 -2.31 10.14 2.67
N ARG A 2 -3.20 9.43 1.97
CA ARG A 2 -2.78 8.27 1.14
C ARG A 2 -1.73 8.60 0.07
N THR A 3 -1.85 9.73 -0.62
CA THR A 3 -0.86 10.16 -1.62
C THR A 3 0.52 10.39 -1.01
N THR A 4 0.58 11.02 0.17
CA THR A 4 1.82 11.25 0.92
C THR A 4 2.49 9.94 1.32
N SER A 5 1.71 8.96 1.82
CA SER A 5 2.21 7.62 2.15
C SER A 5 2.85 6.94 0.95
N ARG A 6 2.19 7.02 -0.22
CA ARG A 6 2.71 6.42 -1.45
C ARG A 6 3.93 7.15 -2.00
N ALA A 7 3.96 8.48 -1.97
CA ALA A 7 5.14 9.24 -2.35
C ALA A 7 6.36 8.86 -1.48
N LEU A 8 6.15 8.78 -0.16
CA LEU A 8 7.18 8.34 0.78
C LEU A 8 7.62 6.89 0.51
N MET A 9 6.69 5.99 0.22
CA MET A 9 6.99 4.60 -0.14
C MET A 9 7.91 4.51 -1.38
N TYR A 10 7.58 5.19 -2.48
CA TYR A 10 8.41 5.17 -3.68
C TYR A 10 9.76 5.85 -3.45
N GLY A 11 9.79 7.02 -2.80
CA GLY A 11 11.03 7.73 -2.49
C GLY A 11 11.97 6.94 -1.59
N LEU A 12 11.46 6.35 -0.50
CA LEU A 12 12.27 5.50 0.37
C LEU A 12 12.73 4.22 -0.31
N TYR A 13 11.93 3.66 -1.22
CA TYR A 13 12.38 2.52 -2.00
C TYR A 13 13.61 2.87 -2.84
N ASP A 14 13.58 3.99 -3.59
CA ASP A 14 14.73 4.45 -4.37
C ASP A 14 15.96 4.75 -3.47
N GLU A 15 15.76 5.41 -2.33
CA GLU A 15 16.83 5.66 -1.35
C GLU A 15 17.45 4.37 -0.80
N PHE A 16 16.62 3.38 -0.43
CA PHE A 16 17.14 2.09 0.04
C PHE A 16 17.83 1.30 -1.07
N GLN A 17 17.40 1.43 -2.33
CA GLN A 17 18.13 0.83 -3.45
C GLN A 17 19.53 1.42 -3.59
N ILE A 18 19.67 2.75 -3.48
CA ILE A 18 20.95 3.45 -3.53
C ILE A 18 21.81 3.04 -2.33
N SER A 19 21.26 3.09 -1.12
CA SER A 19 21.97 2.75 0.12
C SER A 19 22.43 1.29 0.16
N LEU A 20 21.65 0.35 -0.40
CA LEU A 20 22.00 -1.07 -0.48
C LEU A 20 22.83 -1.41 -1.73
N LYS A 21 23.15 -0.41 -2.58
CA LYS A 21 23.88 -0.59 -3.85
C LYS A 21 23.22 -1.62 -4.77
N CYS A 22 21.89 -1.64 -4.81
CA CYS A 22 21.16 -2.52 -5.72
C CYS A 22 21.35 -2.07 -7.17
N PRO A 23 21.47 -3.00 -8.14
CA PRO A 23 21.54 -2.65 -9.55
C PRO A 23 20.27 -1.91 -10.00
N ARG A 24 20.41 -0.83 -10.79
CA ARG A 24 19.29 0.05 -11.21
C ARG A 24 18.20 -0.67 -12.02
N SER A 25 18.56 -1.76 -12.69
CA SER A 25 17.64 -2.69 -13.33
C SER A 25 17.96 -4.10 -12.84
N PRO A 26 16.97 -4.88 -12.33
CA PRO A 26 17.20 -6.29 -12.11
C PRO A 26 17.62 -6.92 -13.45
N PRO A 27 18.81 -7.53 -13.55
CA PRO A 27 19.23 -8.19 -14.77
C PRO A 27 18.23 -9.33 -15.02
N ASN A 28 17.48 -9.22 -16.12
CA ASN A 28 16.57 -10.23 -16.64
C ASN A 28 15.65 -10.92 -15.61
N SER A 29 14.45 -10.38 -15.43
CA SER A 29 13.27 -11.07 -14.88
C SER A 29 13.35 -11.65 -13.45
N SER A 30 14.50 -11.63 -12.80
CA SER A 30 14.71 -12.39 -11.56
C SER A 30 14.47 -11.52 -10.32
N PHE A 31 13.77 -12.10 -9.35
CA PHE A 31 13.54 -11.52 -8.03
C PHE A 31 14.90 -11.27 -7.36
N SER A 32 15.36 -10.02 -7.34
CA SER A 32 16.59 -9.69 -6.62
C SER A 32 16.28 -9.51 -5.15
N ILE A 33 16.97 -10.28 -4.31
CA ILE A 33 16.91 -10.18 -2.85
C ILE A 33 17.19 -8.73 -2.40
N CYS A 34 18.08 -8.02 -3.10
CA CYS A 34 18.39 -6.62 -2.81
C CYS A 34 17.16 -5.71 -2.97
N HIS A 35 16.44 -5.82 -4.09
CA HIS A 35 15.20 -5.06 -4.31
C HIS A 35 14.11 -5.46 -3.32
N ALA A 36 14.02 -6.74 -2.96
CA ALA A 36 13.08 -7.22 -1.97
C ALA A 36 13.33 -6.60 -0.59
N GLN A 37 14.60 -6.50 -0.17
CA GLN A 37 15.02 -5.86 1.08
C GLN A 37 14.73 -4.35 1.07
N ALA A 38 15.10 -3.63 0.00
CA ALA A 38 14.80 -2.21 -0.14
C ALA A 38 13.29 -1.93 -0.04
N ALA A 39 12.48 -2.75 -0.73
CA ALA A 39 11.02 -2.64 -0.72
C ALA A 39 10.42 -3.01 0.64
N PHE A 40 10.99 -3.99 1.34
CA PHE A 40 10.58 -4.35 2.69
C PHE A 40 10.81 -3.19 3.66
N LEU A 41 12.02 -2.61 3.65
CA LEU A 41 12.37 -1.45 4.49
C LEU A 41 11.49 -0.23 4.20
N SER A 42 11.22 0.05 2.92
CA SER A 42 10.25 1.09 2.53
C SER A 42 8.86 0.83 3.14
N GLY A 43 8.37 -0.42 3.11
CA GLY A 43 7.11 -0.79 3.76
C GLY A 43 7.11 -0.66 5.29
N VAL A 44 8.25 -0.93 5.95
CA VAL A 44 8.43 -0.69 7.39
C VAL A 44 8.32 0.80 7.71
N CYS A 45 9.01 1.66 6.95
CA CYS A 45 8.94 3.10 7.12
C CYS A 45 7.53 3.64 6.81
N GLU A 46 6.86 3.12 5.77
CA GLU A 46 5.47 3.47 5.48
C GLU A 46 4.55 3.13 6.68
N ALA A 47 4.80 2.01 7.35
CA ALA A 47 4.03 1.61 8.53
C ALA A 47 4.21 2.58 9.72
N MET A 48 5.33 3.31 9.82
CA MET A 48 5.54 4.34 10.85
C MET A 48 4.52 5.49 10.75
N LEU A 49 3.92 5.70 9.56
CA LEU A 49 2.83 6.65 9.36
C LEU A 49 1.46 6.15 9.88
N CYS A 50 1.43 5.03 10.63
CA CYS A 50 0.24 4.49 11.27
C CYS A 50 -0.61 5.55 12.02
N PRO A 51 -0.05 6.51 12.79
CA PRO A 51 -0.84 7.55 13.45
C PRO A 51 -1.69 8.38 12.47
N LEU A 52 -1.18 8.69 11.28
CA LEU A 52 -1.92 9.42 10.24
C LEU A 52 -3.03 8.54 9.65
N GLU A 53 -2.73 7.27 9.34
CA GLU A 53 -3.76 6.31 8.89
C GLU A 53 -4.87 6.18 9.93
N ARG A 54 -4.50 6.14 11.22
CA ARG A 54 -5.42 6.01 12.33
C ARG A 54 -6.36 7.21 12.43
N VAL A 55 -5.83 8.43 12.39
CA VAL A 55 -6.67 9.64 12.40
C VAL A 55 -7.60 9.68 11.20
N GLN A 56 -7.12 9.27 10.02
CA GLN A 56 -7.96 9.18 8.83
C GLN A 56 -9.13 8.21 9.02
N VAL A 57 -8.91 7.02 9.57
CA VAL A 57 -9.98 6.04 9.80
C VAL A 57 -11.02 6.57 10.80
N LEU A 58 -10.58 7.26 11.85
CA LEU A 58 -11.51 7.84 12.83
C LEU A 58 -12.39 8.93 12.23
N LEU A 59 -11.81 9.84 11.44
CA LEU A 59 -12.56 10.88 10.75
C LEU A 59 -13.52 10.32 9.69
N GLN A 60 -13.23 9.15 9.12
CA GLN A 60 -14.10 8.46 8.15
C GLN A 60 -15.18 7.59 8.80
N THR A 61 -15.11 7.36 10.11
CA THR A 61 -16.07 6.50 10.81
C THR A 61 -17.26 7.33 11.28
N THR A 62 -18.45 6.99 10.80
CA THR A 62 -19.68 7.79 11.02
C THR A 62 -20.05 7.96 12.50
N ILE A 63 -19.85 6.93 13.32
CA ILE A 63 -20.11 6.93 14.78
C ILE A 63 -19.28 8.02 15.51
N PHE A 64 -18.23 8.51 14.86
CA PHE A 64 -17.24 9.40 15.43
C PHE A 64 -17.33 10.84 14.91
N HIS A 65 -18.28 11.15 14.01
CA HIS A 65 -18.43 12.49 13.43
C HIS A 65 -18.68 13.59 14.48
N ASP A 66 -19.43 13.30 15.55
CA ASP A 66 -19.67 14.28 16.62
C ASP A 66 -18.48 14.44 17.57
N LYS A 67 -17.58 13.46 17.61
CA LYS A 67 -16.43 13.42 18.53
C LYS A 67 -15.15 13.96 17.91
N PHE A 68 -14.99 13.82 16.60
CA PHE A 68 -13.76 14.13 15.89
C PHE A 68 -14.04 15.03 14.69
N LYS A 69 -13.66 16.31 14.81
CA LYS A 69 -13.94 17.33 13.79
C LYS A 69 -12.85 17.41 12.72
N ASN A 70 -11.60 17.59 13.16
CA ASN A 70 -10.45 17.88 12.29
C ASN A 70 -9.25 17.01 12.68
N THR A 71 -8.28 16.85 11.77
CA THR A 71 -7.05 16.09 12.00
C THR A 71 -6.33 16.47 13.31
N LEU A 72 -6.06 17.77 13.52
CA LEU A 72 -5.38 18.25 14.73
C LEU A 72 -6.22 18.01 16.00
N HIS A 73 -7.52 18.23 15.91
CA HIS A 73 -8.45 17.97 17.01
C HIS A 73 -8.46 16.47 17.38
N THR A 74 -8.47 15.58 16.39
CA THR A 74 -8.40 14.13 16.60
C THR A 74 -7.08 13.70 17.22
N PHE A 75 -5.95 14.27 16.79
CA PHE A 75 -4.67 14.03 17.43
C PHE A 75 -4.69 14.43 18.90
N ASN A 76 -5.17 15.63 19.21
CA ASN A 76 -5.25 16.13 20.59
C ASN A 76 -6.17 15.26 21.45
N ARG A 77 -7.34 14.87 20.93
CA ARG A 77 -8.32 14.07 21.67
C ARG A 77 -7.86 12.63 21.89
N LEU A 78 -7.06 12.07 20.98
CA LEU A 78 -6.45 10.76 21.17
C LEU A 78 -5.40 10.74 22.28
N ARG A 79 -4.79 11.89 22.60
CA ARG A 79 -3.77 12.01 23.66
C ARG A 79 -4.32 11.58 25.02
N ASP A 80 -5.60 11.85 25.26
CA ASP A 80 -6.31 11.51 26.50
C ASP A 80 -6.39 9.99 26.74
N TYR A 81 -6.29 9.18 25.67
CA TYR A 81 -6.26 7.70 25.75
C TYR A 81 -4.84 7.12 25.82
N GLY A 82 -3.82 7.97 25.75
CA GLY A 82 -2.40 7.59 25.79
C GLY A 82 -1.77 7.32 24.42
N TYR A 83 -0.44 7.44 24.36
CA TYR A 83 0.32 7.37 23.11
C TYR A 83 0.20 6.06 22.34
N ARG A 84 -0.08 4.95 23.02
CA ARG A 84 -0.29 3.64 22.38
C ARG A 84 -1.52 3.64 21.47
N GLU A 85 -2.49 4.51 21.70
CA GLU A 85 -3.74 4.54 20.94
C GLU A 85 -3.55 5.05 19.50
N TYR A 86 -2.50 5.85 19.25
CA TYR A 86 -2.13 6.27 17.89
C TYR A 86 -1.67 5.10 17.02
N TYR A 87 -1.08 4.08 17.64
CA TYR A 87 -0.48 2.93 16.96
C TYR A 87 -1.40 1.68 16.96
N ARG A 88 -2.70 1.86 17.20
CA ARG A 88 -3.66 0.76 17.16
C ARG A 88 -3.71 0.13 15.76
N GLY A 89 -3.35 -1.15 15.70
CA GLY A 89 -3.26 -1.92 14.44
C GLY A 89 -1.90 -1.86 13.75
N PHE A 90 -0.88 -1.26 14.37
CA PHE A 90 0.45 -1.11 13.81
C PHE A 90 1.05 -2.43 13.31
N SER A 91 0.93 -3.53 14.08
CA SER A 91 1.47 -4.84 13.66
C SER A 91 0.84 -5.36 12.37
N VAL A 92 -0.47 -5.15 12.18
CA VAL A 92 -1.16 -5.55 10.95
C VAL A 92 -0.74 -4.68 9.78
N ILE A 93 -0.54 -3.37 10.01
CA ILE A 93 -0.04 -2.44 8.98
C ILE A 93 1.38 -2.80 8.57
N LEU A 94 2.26 -3.08 9.53
CA LEU A 94 3.64 -3.45 9.31
C LEU A 94 3.74 -4.68 8.40
N ILE A 95 3.03 -5.76 8.75
CA ILE A 95 3.01 -6.98 7.95
C ILE A 95 2.44 -6.70 6.55
N ARG A 96 1.30 -6.01 6.48
CA ARG A 96 0.64 -5.69 5.21
C ARG A 96 1.55 -4.90 4.29
N ASN A 97 2.05 -3.75 4.76
CA ASN A 97 2.82 -2.81 3.93
C ASN A 97 4.16 -3.42 3.51
N SER A 98 4.88 -4.05 4.44
CA SER A 98 6.19 -4.65 4.13
C SER A 98 6.05 -5.73 3.07
N LEU A 99 5.12 -6.68 3.25
CA LEU A 99 4.92 -7.76 2.28
C LEU A 99 4.32 -7.24 0.96
N SER A 100 3.33 -6.35 1.02
CA SER A 100 2.71 -5.81 -0.21
C SER A 100 3.71 -5.04 -1.06
N ASN A 101 4.58 -4.24 -0.42
CA ASN A 101 5.54 -3.41 -1.12
C ASN A 101 6.67 -4.27 -1.71
N THR A 102 7.16 -5.27 -0.96
CA THR A 102 8.12 -6.25 -1.47
C THR A 102 7.59 -6.93 -2.73
N ILE A 103 6.36 -7.46 -2.71
CA ILE A 103 5.77 -8.12 -3.88
C ILE A 103 5.58 -7.12 -5.04
N PHE A 104 5.10 -5.91 -4.75
CA PHE A 104 4.85 -4.90 -5.78
C PHE A 104 6.13 -4.47 -6.49
N PHE A 105 7.15 -4.04 -5.75
CA PHE A 105 8.38 -3.50 -6.34
C PHE A 105 9.23 -4.56 -7.03
N THR A 106 9.20 -5.80 -6.54
CA THR A 106 9.98 -6.89 -7.16
C THR A 106 9.34 -7.42 -8.44
N LEU A 107 8.01 -7.36 -8.57
CA LEU A 107 7.29 -7.91 -9.73
C LEU A 107 6.88 -6.86 -10.77
N ARG A 108 6.87 -5.56 -10.45
CA ARG A 108 6.40 -4.53 -11.38
C ARG A 108 7.25 -4.44 -12.65
N ASP A 109 8.57 -4.52 -12.54
CA ASP A 109 9.47 -4.33 -13.69
C ASP A 109 9.47 -5.57 -14.61
N PRO A 110 9.56 -6.82 -14.09
CA PRO A 110 9.36 -8.02 -14.92
C PRO A 110 7.99 -8.06 -15.61
N LEU A 111 6.92 -7.65 -14.92
CA LEU A 111 5.58 -7.61 -15.50
C LEU A 111 5.49 -6.55 -16.61
N LYS A 112 6.03 -5.36 -16.37
CA LYS A 112 6.11 -4.30 -17.38
C LYS A 112 6.86 -4.75 -18.62
N GLN A 113 8.02 -5.39 -18.48
CA GLN A 113 8.81 -5.88 -19.61
C GLN A 113 8.01 -6.87 -20.47
N LYS A 114 7.27 -7.78 -19.83
CA LYS A 114 6.38 -8.70 -20.54
C LYS A 114 5.26 -7.98 -21.30
N ILE A 115 4.69 -6.91 -20.74
CA ILE A 115 3.62 -6.13 -21.38
C ILE A 115 4.15 -5.33 -22.57
N VAL A 116 5.28 -4.64 -22.40
CA VAL A 116 5.90 -3.83 -23.47
C VAL A 116 6.45 -4.71 -24.59
N GLY A 117 6.89 -5.93 -24.28
CA GLY A 117 7.37 -6.90 -25.27
C GLY A 117 6.29 -7.57 -26.13
N ILE A 118 5.00 -7.27 -25.93
CA ILE A 118 3.93 -7.83 -26.75
C ILE A 118 4.04 -7.26 -28.18
N PRO A 119 4.08 -8.09 -29.25
CA PRO A 119 4.36 -7.64 -30.61
C PRO A 119 3.47 -6.50 -31.15
N GLN A 120 2.23 -6.41 -30.67
CA GLN A 120 1.29 -5.36 -31.05
C GLN A 120 1.61 -3.99 -30.44
N ALA A 121 2.39 -3.94 -29.35
CA ALA A 121 2.80 -2.69 -28.71
C ALA A 121 3.76 -1.88 -29.60
N GLY A 122 4.55 -2.54 -30.46
CA GLY A 122 5.58 -1.94 -31.30
C GLY A 122 5.11 -0.88 -32.30
N ARG A 123 3.79 -0.76 -32.54
CA ARG A 123 3.21 0.27 -33.43
C ARG A 123 3.05 1.64 -32.78
N LEU A 124 3.15 1.72 -31.45
CA LEU A 124 2.97 2.96 -30.70
C LEU A 124 4.33 3.64 -30.49
N PRO A 125 4.38 4.97 -30.27
CA PRO A 125 5.59 5.65 -29.83
C PRO A 125 6.14 5.01 -28.54
N GLU A 126 7.47 4.91 -28.42
CA GLU A 126 8.12 4.26 -27.28
C GLU A 126 7.66 4.84 -25.93
N SER A 127 7.53 6.17 -25.83
CA SER A 127 7.04 6.85 -24.63
C SER A 127 5.65 6.38 -24.21
N LEU A 128 4.75 6.16 -25.19
CA LEU A 128 3.40 5.68 -24.96
C LEU A 128 3.38 4.19 -24.61
N GLN A 129 4.24 3.37 -25.23
CA GLN A 129 4.40 1.97 -24.85
C GLN A 129 4.86 1.85 -23.39
N GLN A 130 5.84 2.65 -22.97
CA GLN A 130 6.34 2.67 -21.60
C GLN A 130 5.24 3.12 -20.62
N LEU A 131 4.46 4.15 -20.98
CA LEU A 131 3.34 4.63 -20.18
C LEU A 131 2.26 3.56 -20.00
N ILE A 132 1.84 2.90 -21.08
CA ILE A 132 0.85 1.83 -21.03
C ILE A 132 1.40 0.64 -20.24
N GLY A 133 2.67 0.27 -20.45
CA GLY A 133 3.34 -0.78 -19.68
C GLY A 133 3.35 -0.49 -18.18
N ASP A 134 3.71 0.74 -17.79
CA ASP A 134 3.68 1.19 -16.40
C ASP A 134 2.25 1.14 -15.82
N PHE A 135 1.25 1.60 -16.59
CA PHE A 135 -0.14 1.59 -16.16
C PHE A 135 -0.68 0.18 -15.96
N VAL A 136 -0.51 -0.69 -16.95
CA VAL A 136 -1.06 -2.06 -16.94
C VAL A 136 -0.34 -2.91 -15.89
N ALA A 137 0.99 -2.81 -15.79
CA ALA A 137 1.74 -3.53 -14.76
C ALA A 137 1.32 -3.06 -13.36
N GLY A 138 1.28 -1.74 -13.14
CA GLY A 138 0.90 -1.16 -11.86
C GLY A 138 -0.52 -1.49 -11.46
N SER A 139 -1.48 -1.38 -12.38
CA SER A 139 -2.90 -1.66 -12.14
C SER A 139 -3.16 -3.13 -11.82
N LEU A 140 -2.67 -4.06 -12.65
CA LEU A 140 -2.87 -5.50 -12.44
C LEU A 140 -2.20 -5.98 -11.14
N LEU A 141 -0.94 -5.60 -10.94
CA LEU A 141 -0.19 -6.02 -9.76
C LEU A 141 -0.78 -5.40 -8.49
N GLY A 142 -1.04 -4.09 -8.51
CA GLY A 142 -1.62 -3.36 -7.39
C GLY A 142 -3.02 -3.84 -7.02
N ALA A 143 -3.88 -4.14 -8.01
CA ALA A 143 -5.20 -4.70 -7.76
C ALA A 143 -5.13 -6.14 -7.22
N THR A 144 -4.25 -6.98 -7.76
CA THR A 144 -4.05 -8.36 -7.28
C THR A 144 -3.55 -8.38 -5.84
N ILE A 145 -2.51 -7.60 -5.52
CA ILE A 145 -1.97 -7.49 -4.16
C ILE A 145 -3.05 -6.94 -3.22
N SER A 146 -3.75 -5.88 -3.61
CA SER A 146 -4.81 -5.28 -2.79
C SER A 146 -5.95 -6.26 -2.49
N THR A 147 -6.29 -7.13 -3.44
CA THR A 147 -7.24 -8.23 -3.23
C THR A 147 -6.67 -9.29 -2.29
N ALA A 148 -5.46 -9.79 -2.53
CA ALA A 148 -4.85 -10.82 -1.68
C ALA A 148 -4.70 -10.38 -0.21
N PHE A 149 -4.35 -9.11 0.02
CA PHE A 149 -4.20 -8.52 1.35
C PHE A 149 -5.50 -7.87 1.89
N PHE A 150 -6.63 -8.05 1.21
CA PHE A 150 -7.92 -7.48 1.64
C PHE A 150 -8.30 -7.87 3.07
N PRO A 151 -8.15 -9.14 3.52
CA PRO A 151 -8.42 -9.52 4.90
C PRO A 151 -7.61 -8.73 5.94
N LEU A 152 -6.33 -8.46 5.68
CA LEU A 152 -5.52 -7.63 6.58
C LEU A 152 -6.04 -6.19 6.63
N GLY A 153 -6.55 -5.68 5.49
CA GLY A 153 -7.25 -4.40 5.44
C GLY A 153 -8.50 -4.36 6.34
N VAL A 154 -9.29 -5.44 6.36
CA VAL A 154 -10.47 -5.55 7.22
C VAL A 154 -10.07 -5.54 8.70
N ILE A 155 -9.08 -6.36 9.09
CA ILE A 155 -8.59 -6.43 10.47
C ILE A 155 -8.06 -5.06 10.89
N LYS A 156 -7.22 -4.43 10.06
CA LYS A 156 -6.66 -3.10 10.32
C LYS A 156 -7.76 -2.08 10.57
N ASN A 157 -8.73 -1.98 9.65
CA ASN A 157 -9.82 -1.00 9.78
C ASN A 157 -10.67 -1.28 11.03
N HIS A 158 -10.94 -2.55 11.35
CA HIS A 158 -11.66 -2.91 12.57
C HIS A 158 -10.90 -2.49 13.84
N MET A 159 -9.58 -2.64 13.86
CA MET A 159 -8.74 -2.14 14.96
C MET A 159 -8.75 -0.60 15.00
N GLN A 160 -8.57 0.04 13.84
CA GLN A 160 -8.48 1.50 13.69
C GLN A 160 -9.83 2.23 13.79
N ALA A 161 -10.96 1.54 13.90
CA ALA A 161 -12.28 2.13 14.10
C ALA A 161 -12.79 2.00 15.56
N LYS A 162 -11.92 1.70 16.52
CA LYS A 162 -12.27 1.64 17.97
C LYS A 162 -11.50 2.70 18.75
N VAL A 163 -12.14 3.39 19.71
CA VAL A 163 -11.50 4.37 20.62
C VAL A 163 -12.01 4.12 22.04
N GLY A 164 -11.16 4.27 23.05
CA GLY A 164 -11.58 4.16 24.46
C GLY A 164 -11.90 2.74 24.92
N VAL A 165 -11.45 1.72 24.17
CA VAL A 165 -11.59 0.31 24.52
C VAL A 165 -10.22 -0.35 24.69
N LYS A 166 -10.18 -1.49 25.38
CA LYS A 166 -8.94 -2.24 25.62
C LYS A 166 -8.19 -2.50 24.30
N TYR A 167 -6.86 -2.45 24.35
CA TYR A 167 -6.02 -2.82 23.22
C TYR A 167 -6.14 -4.32 22.94
N GLU A 168 -6.35 -4.69 21.69
CA GLU A 168 -6.48 -6.09 21.26
C GLU A 168 -5.42 -6.41 20.21
N SER A 169 -4.90 -7.64 20.21
CA SER A 169 -3.94 -8.07 19.21
C SER A 169 -4.62 -8.26 17.84
N GLY A 170 -3.88 -8.09 16.75
CA GLY A 170 -4.39 -8.31 15.40
C GLY A 170 -4.94 -9.72 15.19
N PHE A 171 -4.32 -10.74 15.81
CA PHE A 171 -4.79 -12.12 15.74
C PHE A 171 -6.12 -12.32 16.47
N LYS A 172 -6.29 -11.72 17.66
CA LYS A 172 -7.57 -11.77 18.37
C LYS A 172 -8.67 -11.12 17.54
N VAL A 173 -8.41 -9.93 17.01
CA VAL A 173 -9.37 -9.21 16.16
C VAL A 173 -9.67 -9.98 14.87
N PHE A 174 -8.68 -10.63 14.26
CA PHE A 174 -8.92 -11.52 13.13
C PHE A 174 -9.90 -12.64 13.48
N ARG A 175 -9.69 -13.31 14.62
CA ARG A 175 -10.58 -14.38 15.08
C ARG A 175 -12.00 -13.85 15.33
N ASP A 176 -12.12 -12.69 15.96
CA ASP A 176 -13.41 -12.08 16.25
C ASP A 176 -14.15 -11.70 14.96
N VAL A 177 -13.45 -11.08 14.00
CA VAL A 177 -13.98 -10.79 12.66
C VAL A 177 -14.37 -12.06 11.93
N TRP A 178 -13.56 -13.12 12.03
CA TRP A 178 -13.84 -14.42 11.41
C TRP A 178 -15.14 -15.04 11.95
N GLN A 179 -15.37 -14.98 13.27
CA GLN A 179 -16.62 -15.42 13.87
C GLN A 179 -17.80 -14.54 13.43
N LEU A 180 -17.65 -13.20 13.48
CA LEU A 180 -18.67 -12.25 13.03
C LEU A 180 -19.06 -12.40 11.55
N ARG A 181 -18.16 -12.95 10.73
CA ARG A 181 -18.40 -13.24 9.30
C ARG A 181 -18.83 -14.69 9.05
N ASN A 182 -19.41 -15.35 10.06
CA ASN A 182 -19.89 -16.73 9.98
C ASN A 182 -18.82 -17.73 9.47
N ARG A 183 -17.54 -17.48 9.80
CA ARG A 183 -16.40 -18.27 9.34
C ARG A 183 -16.38 -18.45 7.81
N SER A 184 -16.80 -17.42 7.07
CA SER A 184 -16.94 -17.45 5.62
C SER A 184 -15.87 -16.60 4.94
N LEU A 185 -15.13 -17.19 3.99
CA LEU A 185 -14.23 -16.44 3.11
C LEU A 185 -14.99 -15.38 2.31
N ARG A 186 -16.19 -15.70 1.81
CA ARG A 186 -17.03 -14.73 1.11
C ARG A 186 -17.42 -13.55 1.99
N GLY A 187 -17.69 -13.81 3.27
CA GLY A 187 -17.98 -12.77 4.26
C GLY A 187 -16.75 -11.89 4.57
N LEU A 188 -15.55 -12.48 4.61
CA LEU A 188 -14.30 -11.76 4.83
C LEU A 188 -13.92 -10.87 3.63
N TYR A 189 -14.26 -11.30 2.42
CA TYR A 189 -14.05 -10.57 1.17
C TYR A 189 -15.24 -9.70 0.73
N LEU A 190 -16.18 -9.43 1.64
CA LEU A 190 -17.32 -8.55 1.34
C LEU A 190 -16.82 -7.14 0.99
N GLY A 191 -17.14 -6.68 -0.22
CA GLY A 191 -16.67 -5.39 -0.77
C GLY A 191 -15.35 -5.47 -1.56
N VAL A 192 -14.79 -6.67 -1.78
CA VAL A 192 -13.54 -6.84 -2.53
C VAL A 192 -13.62 -6.28 -3.95
N HIS A 193 -14.76 -6.37 -4.63
CA HIS A 193 -14.93 -5.87 -6.00
C HIS A 193 -14.73 -4.34 -6.07
N LEU A 194 -15.32 -3.58 -5.14
CA LEU A 194 -15.09 -2.13 -5.04
C LEU A 194 -13.64 -1.82 -4.75
N ASN A 195 -13.00 -2.61 -3.87
CA ASN A 195 -11.59 -2.43 -3.57
C ASN A 195 -10.70 -2.76 -4.78
N PHE A 196 -11.03 -3.79 -5.55
CA PHE A 196 -10.31 -4.18 -6.76
C PHE A 196 -10.38 -3.08 -7.81
N THR A 197 -11.58 -2.62 -8.17
CA THR A 197 -11.77 -1.55 -9.18
C THR A 197 -11.05 -0.27 -8.77
N ARG A 198 -11.19 0.15 -7.50
CA ARG A 198 -10.47 1.31 -6.96
C ARG A 198 -8.96 1.11 -7.04
N SER A 199 -8.47 -0.08 -6.73
CA SER A 199 -7.04 -0.39 -6.73
C SER A 199 -6.48 -0.41 -8.15
N LEU A 200 -7.22 -0.95 -9.12
CA LEU A 200 -6.83 -1.00 -10.53
C LEU A 200 -6.56 0.42 -11.05
N VAL A 201 -7.50 1.34 -10.86
CA VAL A 201 -7.35 2.74 -11.31
C VAL A 201 -6.24 3.45 -10.53
N ALA A 202 -6.25 3.37 -9.20
CA ALA A 202 -5.31 4.12 -8.38
C ALA A 202 -3.85 3.67 -8.60
N TRP A 203 -3.58 2.37 -8.63
CA TRP A 203 -2.23 1.86 -8.82
C TRP A 203 -1.73 2.03 -10.26
N GLY A 204 -2.62 1.94 -11.25
CA GLY A 204 -2.28 2.25 -12.63
C GLY A 204 -1.78 3.69 -12.79
N ILE A 205 -2.54 4.66 -12.26
CA ILE A 205 -2.16 6.08 -12.29
C ILE A 205 -0.86 6.33 -11.52
N ILE A 206 -0.75 5.84 -10.28
CA ILE A 206 0.43 6.09 -9.43
C ILE A 206 1.70 5.53 -10.10
N ASN A 207 1.65 4.30 -10.60
CA ASN A 207 2.83 3.67 -11.20
C ASN A 207 3.21 4.34 -12.54
N SER A 208 2.22 4.72 -13.34
CA SER A 208 2.44 5.49 -14.57
C SER A 208 3.10 6.83 -14.29
N MET A 209 2.61 7.55 -13.27
CA MET A 209 3.18 8.83 -12.92
C MET A 209 4.59 8.71 -12.38
N TYR A 210 4.85 7.71 -11.55
CA TYR A 210 6.20 7.41 -11.11
C TYR A 210 7.13 7.13 -12.30
N GLY A 211 6.68 6.34 -13.28
CA GLY A 211 7.44 6.06 -14.50
C GLY A 211 7.76 7.33 -15.31
N ILE A 212 6.78 8.22 -15.49
CA ILE A 212 6.99 9.51 -16.17
C ILE A 212 8.03 10.34 -15.41
N LEU A 213 7.86 10.50 -14.11
CA LEU A 213 8.75 11.31 -13.28
C LEU A 213 10.18 10.77 -13.30
N ARG A 214 10.36 9.46 -13.15
CA ARG A 214 11.68 8.82 -13.19
C ARG A 214 12.38 9.05 -14.53
N ARG A 215 11.66 8.97 -15.65
CA ARG A 215 12.21 9.25 -16.99
C ARG A 215 12.54 10.74 -17.18
N ALA A 216 11.71 11.64 -16.67
CA ALA A 216 11.95 13.08 -16.76
C ALA A 216 13.12 13.55 -15.89
N LEU A 217 13.35 12.87 -14.76
CA LEU A 217 14.42 13.20 -13.81
C LEU A 217 15.74 12.48 -14.10
N ALA A 218 15.73 11.40 -14.89
CA ALA A 218 16.93 10.65 -15.25
C ALA A 218 18.12 11.49 -15.78
N PRO A 219 17.94 12.60 -16.51
CA PRO A 219 19.06 13.45 -16.93
C PRO A 219 19.78 14.21 -15.79
N PHE A 220 19.20 14.26 -14.59
CA PHE A 220 19.72 15.00 -13.43
C PHE A 220 20.32 14.10 -12.34
N GLU A 221 20.34 12.78 -12.56
CA GLU A 221 20.96 11.76 -11.68
C GLU A 221 22.33 11.30 -12.18
#